data_AF-A0A2G8TCK8-F1
#
_entry.id   AF-A0A2G8TCK8-F1
#
_cell.length_a   1.000
_cell.length_b   1.000
_cell.length_c   1.000
_cell.angle_alpha   90.00
_cell.angle_beta   90.00
_cell.angle_gamma   90.00
#
_symmetry.space_group_name_H-M   'P 1'
#
loop_
_entity.id
_entity.type
_entity.pdbx_description
1 polymer ?
#
loop_
_entity_poly.entity_id
_entity_poly.type
_entity_poly.pdbx_seq_one_letter_code
_entity_poly.pdbx_strand_id
1 'polypeptide(L)'
;MLSILLNGPVEVCCHFFIAEQLELDISPKEITGAIEHDEVLSFVENLAEALELSADITPENSEHTPFLTYVPQSRTWRMHDEPGSS
;
A
#
# COMPACT_ATOMS: atom_id res chain seq x y z
N MET A 1 14.61 -11.99 -5.26
CA MET A 1 13.35 -11.26 -5.20
C MET A 1 12.59 -11.79 -4.02
N LEU A 2 12.26 -10.95 -3.05
CA LEU A 2 11.38 -11.31 -1.94
C LEU A 2 9.99 -10.90 -2.38
N SER A 3 9.04 -11.81 -2.33
CA SER A 3 7.63 -11.49 -2.59
C SER A 3 6.73 -12.18 -1.58
N ILE A 4 5.56 -11.60 -1.38
CA ILE A 4 4.52 -12.09 -0.48
C ILE A 4 3.28 -12.34 -1.34
N LEU A 5 2.78 -13.58 -1.31
CA LEU A 5 1.51 -13.93 -1.94
C LEU A 5 0.40 -13.73 -0.91
N LEU A 6 -0.59 -12.90 -1.23
CA LEU A 6 -1.78 -12.74 -0.38
C LEU A 6 -2.73 -13.94 -0.56
N ASN A 7 -3.89 -13.97 0.12
CA ASN A 7 -4.89 -15.03 -0.09
C ASN A 7 -5.63 -14.79 -1.42
N GLY A 8 -4.93 -14.92 -2.55
CA GLY A 8 -5.44 -14.58 -3.88
C GLY A 8 -4.32 -14.51 -4.94
N PRO A 9 -4.62 -13.95 -6.13
CA PRO A 9 -3.63 -13.80 -7.21
C PRO A 9 -2.66 -12.64 -6.99
N VAL A 10 -2.84 -11.84 -5.94
CA VAL A 10 -2.05 -10.62 -5.71
C VAL A 10 -0.68 -10.98 -5.15
N GLU A 11 0.36 -10.62 -5.89
CA GLU A 11 1.76 -10.73 -5.48
C GLU A 11 2.28 -9.35 -5.07
N VAL A 12 2.79 -9.25 -3.83
CA VAL A 12 3.47 -8.05 -3.34
C VAL A 12 4.96 -8.24 -3.51
N CYS A 13 5.56 -7.49 -4.42
CA CYS A 13 7.00 -7.51 -4.68
C CYS A 13 7.72 -6.58 -3.71
N CYS A 14 8.64 -7.12 -2.91
CA CYS A 14 9.36 -6.36 -1.90
C CYS A 14 10.70 -5.88 -2.43
N HIS A 15 10.87 -4.57 -2.49
CA HIS A 15 12.08 -3.89 -2.93
C HIS A 15 12.70 -3.13 -1.76
N PHE A 16 13.94 -3.49 -1.40
CA PHE A 16 14.72 -2.71 -0.44
C PHE A 16 15.37 -1.56 -1.19
N PHE A 17 14.89 -0.33 -0.96
CA PHE A 17 15.35 0.84 -1.69
C PHE A 17 16.57 1.46 -1.01
N ILE A 18 16.45 1.80 0.27
CA ILE A 18 17.56 2.19 1.16
C ILE A 18 17.41 1.49 2.51
N ALA A 19 18.40 1.60 3.40
CA ALA A 19 18.39 0.88 4.67
C ALA A 19 17.16 1.20 5.55
N GLU A 20 16.58 2.39 5.37
CA GLU A 20 15.43 2.90 6.12
C GLU A 20 14.11 2.84 5.35
N GLN A 21 14.10 2.40 4.08
CA GLN A 21 12.89 2.39 3.25
C GLN A 21 12.66 1.03 2.59
N LEU A 22 11.43 0.55 2.76
CA LEU A 22 10.89 -0.63 2.10
C LEU A 22 9.84 -0.16 1.08
N GLU A 23 9.99 -0.55 -0.17
CA GLU A 23 9.00 -0.36 -1.23
C GLU A 23 8.29 -1.68 -1.50
N LEU A 24 6.97 -1.63 -1.63
CA LEU A 24 6.10 -2.78 -1.83
C LEU A 24 5.26 -2.57 -3.09
N ASP A 25 5.69 -3.20 -4.18
CA ASP A 25 5.03 -3.08 -5.47
C ASP A 25 3.86 -4.06 -5.57
N ILE A 26 2.71 -3.53 -5.98
CA ILE A 26 1.49 -4.29 -6.24
C ILE A 26 0.99 -3.93 -7.63
N SER A 27 0.73 -4.93 -8.46
CA SER A 27 0.16 -4.71 -9.79
C SER A 27 -1.35 -4.46 -9.70
N PRO A 28 -1.87 -3.29 -10.11
CA PRO A 28 -3.32 -3.04 -10.09
C PRO A 28 -4.10 -4.01 -10.98
N LYS A 29 -3.44 -4.68 -11.94
CA LYS A 29 -4.06 -5.67 -12.82
C LYS A 29 -4.43 -6.97 -12.09
N GLU A 30 -3.84 -7.22 -10.93
CA GLU A 30 -4.14 -8.39 -10.09
C GLU A 30 -5.36 -8.15 -9.20
N ILE A 31 -5.76 -6.89 -9.02
CA ILE A 31 -6.93 -6.48 -8.25
C ILE A 31 -8.15 -6.47 -9.17
N THR A 32 -8.73 -7.64 -9.38
CA THR A 32 -9.84 -7.83 -10.36
C THR A 32 -11.24 -7.71 -9.74
N GLY A 33 -11.34 -7.63 -8.41
CA GLY A 33 -12.60 -7.50 -7.69
C GLY A 33 -12.43 -7.00 -6.25
N ALA A 34 -13.55 -6.99 -5.53
CA ALA A 34 -13.60 -6.51 -4.14
C ALA A 34 -12.79 -7.40 -3.18
N ILE A 35 -12.70 -8.70 -3.44
CA ILE A 35 -11.97 -9.63 -2.56
C ILE A 35 -10.48 -9.32 -2.59
N GLU A 36 -9.90 -9.20 -3.79
CA GLU A 36 -8.47 -8.88 -3.95
C GLU A 36 -8.15 -7.48 -3.40
N HIS A 37 -9.09 -6.54 -3.59
CA HIS A 37 -8.97 -5.19 -3.04
C HIS A 37 -8.93 -5.20 -1.51
N ASP A 38 -9.86 -5.93 -0.87
CA ASP A 38 -9.95 -6.00 0.60
C ASP A 38 -8.74 -6.73 1.20
N GLU A 39 -8.18 -7.73 0.51
CA GLU A 39 -6.93 -8.40 0.92
C GLU A 39 -5.74 -7.42 0.86
N VAL A 40 -5.62 -6.61 -0.20
CA VAL A 40 -4.58 -5.59 -0.30
C VAL A 40 -4.69 -4.57 0.84
N LEU A 41 -5.90 -4.05 1.08
CA LEU A 41 -6.11 -3.11 2.19
C LEU A 41 -5.76 -3.76 3.53
N SER A 42 -6.26 -4.96 3.80
CA SER A 42 -5.98 -5.69 5.04
C SER A 42 -4.48 -5.94 5.23
N PHE A 43 -3.75 -6.25 4.16
CA PHE A 43 -2.30 -6.39 4.22
C PHE A 43 -1.62 -5.08 4.61
N VAL A 44 -2.00 -3.95 4.00
CA VAL A 44 -1.44 -2.62 4.31
C VAL A 44 -1.73 -2.22 5.75
N GLU A 45 -2.97 -2.44 6.24
CA GLU A 45 -3.34 -2.18 7.63
C GLU A 45 -2.47 -2.99 8.59
N ASN A 46 -2.37 -4.31 8.38
CA ASN A 46 -1.58 -5.19 9.25
C ASN A 46 -0.10 -4.82 9.26
N LEU A 47 0.46 -4.45 8.10
CA LEU A 47 1.84 -4.00 7.99
C LEU A 47 2.07 -2.71 8.79
N ALA A 48 1.21 -1.71 8.59
CA ALA A 48 1.28 -0.42 9.27
C ALA A 48 1.13 -0.57 10.79
N GLU A 49 0.18 -1.40 11.23
CA GLU A 49 0.00 -1.71 12.65
C GLU A 49 1.21 -2.44 13.24
N ALA A 50 1.78 -3.42 12.55
CA ALA A 50 2.93 -4.19 13.03
C ALA A 50 4.21 -3.35 13.14
N LEU A 51 4.37 -2.36 12.26
CA LEU A 51 5.52 -1.45 12.26
C LEU A 51 5.29 -0.20 13.12
N GLU A 52 4.05 0.05 13.56
CA GLU A 52 3.62 1.30 14.20
C GLU A 52 3.91 2.56 13.34
N LEU A 53 3.90 2.40 12.02
CA LEU A 53 4.18 3.45 11.03
C LEU A 53 3.01 3.59 10.06
N SER A 54 2.71 4.82 9.64
CA SER A 54 1.74 5.04 8.56
C SER A 54 2.21 4.40 7.26
N ALA A 55 1.25 3.91 6.47
CA ALA A 55 1.53 3.34 5.15
C ALA A 55 0.84 4.16 4.06
N ASP A 56 1.64 4.63 3.11
CA ASP A 56 1.20 5.42 1.97
C ASP A 56 1.03 4.51 0.75
N ILE A 57 -0.07 4.71 0.01
CA ILE A 57 -0.29 4.11 -1.31
C ILE A 57 -0.17 5.23 -2.35
N THR A 58 0.78 5.06 -3.25
CA THR A 58 1.15 6.03 -4.28
C THR A 58 1.05 5.39 -5.66
N PRO A 59 0.89 6.16 -6.73
CA PRO A 59 1.21 5.68 -8.07
C PRO A 59 2.70 5.34 -8.16
N GLU A 60 3.07 4.56 -9.16
CA GLU A 60 4.47 4.23 -9.45
C GLU A 60 5.29 5.53 -9.61
N ASN A 61 6.51 5.55 -9.05
CA ASN A 61 7.44 6.68 -9.12
C ASN A 61 6.92 8.01 -8.53
N SER A 62 5.92 7.96 -7.65
CA SER A 62 5.20 9.14 -7.15
C SER A 62 5.09 9.17 -5.61
N GLU A 63 6.19 8.85 -4.92
CA GLU A 63 6.26 8.68 -3.45
C GLU A 63 5.80 9.91 -2.64
N HIS A 64 5.86 11.11 -3.23
CA HIS A 64 5.44 12.35 -2.56
C HIS A 64 3.98 12.72 -2.80
N THR A 65 3.24 11.92 -3.56
CA THR A 65 1.83 12.15 -3.87
C THR A 65 1.01 10.88 -3.58
N PRO A 66 0.86 10.51 -2.29
CA PRO A 66 -0.03 9.43 -1.92
C PRO A 66 -1.47 9.81 -2.27
N PHE A 67 -2.25 8.85 -2.76
CA PHE A 67 -3.71 9.02 -2.91
C PHE A 67 -4.46 8.43 -1.72
N LEU A 68 -3.82 7.52 -0.97
CA LEU A 68 -4.38 6.90 0.22
C LEU A 68 -3.30 6.69 1.27
N THR A 69 -3.59 6.99 2.54
CA THR A 69 -2.71 6.69 3.68
C THR A 69 -3.47 5.98 4.77
N TYR A 70 -2.94 4.87 5.28
CA TYR A 70 -3.40 4.27 6.52
C TYR A 70 -2.64 4.83 7.71
N VAL A 71 -3.35 5.23 8.76
CA VAL A 71 -2.78 5.77 10.00
C VAL A 71 -3.07 4.82 11.16
N PRO A 72 -2.08 4.02 11.63
CA PRO A 72 -2.32 2.96 12.62
C PRO A 72 -2.71 3.51 14.00
N GLN A 73 -2.29 4.73 14.35
CA GLN A 73 -2.62 5.34 15.66
C GLN A 73 -4.12 5.64 15.78
N SER A 74 -4.78 6.00 14.68
CA SER A 74 -6.23 6.25 14.64
C SER A 74 -7.02 5.12 14.01
N ARG A 75 -6.37 4.11 13.41
CA ARG A 75 -6.98 3.02 12.63
C ARG A 75 -7.93 3.55 11.56
N THR A 76 -7.46 4.52 10.80
CA THR A 76 -8.26 5.19 9.77
C THR A 76 -7.48 5.33 8.47
N TRP A 77 -8.19 5.15 7.37
CA TRP A 77 -7.75 5.58 6.04
C TRP A 77 -7.98 7.08 5.85
N ARG A 78 -7.00 7.75 5.25
CA ARG A 78 -7.09 9.13 4.77
C ARG A 78 -6.93 9.13 3.26
N MET A 79 -7.94 9.64 2.55
CA MET A 79 -7.83 9.92 1.13
C MET A 79 -7.18 11.27 0.93
N HIS A 80 -6.31 11.38 -0.07
CA HIS A 80 -5.72 12.65 -0.48
C HIS A 80 -6.35 13.09 -1.80
N ASP A 81 -6.58 14.39 -1.93
CA ASP A 81 -7.05 14.96 -3.19
C ASP A 81 -5.93 14.88 -4.25
N GLU A 82 -6.28 14.57 -5.51
CA GLU A 82 -5.33 14.68 -6.60
C GLU A 82 -4.86 16.14 -6.72
N PRO A 83 -3.54 16.39 -6.87
CA PRO A 83 -3.05 17.73 -7.12
C PRO A 83 -3.61 18.25 -8.44
N GLY A 84 -4.59 19.16 -8.37
CA GLY A 84 -5.20 19.82 -9.54
C GLY A 84 -6.72 19.79 -9.61
N SER A 85 -7.42 19.15 -8.67
CA SER A 85 -8.89 19.18 -8.61
C SER A 85 -9.38 20.37 -7.79
N SER A 86 -9.65 21.51 -8.43
CA SER A 86 -10.38 22.67 -7.88
C SER A 86 -11.35 23.24 -8.90
#